data_AF-A0A974XXL5-F1
#
_entry.id   AF-A0A974XXL5-F1
#
_cell.length_a   1.000
_cell.length_b   1.000
_cell.length_c   1.000
_cell.angle_alpha   90.00
_cell.angle_beta   90.00
_cell.angle_gamma   90.00
#
_symmetry.space_group_name_H-M   'P 1'
#
loop_
_entity.id
_entity.type
_entity.pdbx_description
1 polymer ?
#
loop_
_entity_poly.entity_id
_entity_poly.type
_entity_poly.pdbx_seq_one_letter_code
_entity_poly.pdbx_strand_id
1 'polypeptide(L)'
;MKRAKKAVISALAIGLSVGAVWAAVSSRPSPGVDPRAALGRWLTESGNLEIEIAPCGPSLCGTVVAVRSNRSMGAPDKEMKPVDTRSPMGMKILHGFVPTADGAWDGRIYNRENGRTYDCLITPMAPDRLSVRGYKFLPLLGKSQVWTRLAAVPPPTGAP
;
A
#
# COMPACT_ATOMS: atom_id res chain seq x y z
N MET A 1 22.46 -52.60 77.70
CA MET A 1 21.99 -51.36 77.06
C MET A 1 20.50 -51.48 76.76
N LYS A 2 19.72 -50.45 77.09
CA LYS A 2 18.25 -50.48 77.30
C LYS A 2 17.46 -50.21 76.00
N ARG A 3 16.28 -50.84 75.88
CA ARG A 3 15.23 -50.57 74.87
C ARG A 3 14.70 -49.13 74.94
N ALA A 4 14.21 -48.56 73.82
CA ALA A 4 12.86 -47.97 73.73
C ALA A 4 12.51 -47.44 72.32
N LYS A 5 11.24 -47.61 71.95
CA LYS A 5 10.52 -47.16 70.75
C LYS A 5 10.00 -45.72 70.93
N LYS A 6 9.66 -45.02 69.82
CA LYS A 6 8.62 -43.96 69.59
C LYS A 6 9.08 -43.02 68.45
N ALA A 7 8.28 -42.40 67.58
CA ALA A 7 6.84 -42.33 67.38
C ALA A 7 6.56 -41.82 65.94
N VAL A 8 5.35 -42.08 65.44
CA VAL A 8 4.76 -41.55 64.20
C VAL A 8 4.47 -40.06 64.35
N ILE A 9 4.77 -39.25 63.32
CA ILE A 9 4.11 -37.96 63.09
C ILE A 9 3.79 -37.84 61.60
N SER A 10 2.50 -37.94 61.28
CA SER A 10 1.94 -37.60 59.98
C SER A 10 2.10 -36.09 59.75
N ALA A 11 2.69 -35.69 58.63
CA ALA A 11 2.63 -34.32 58.14
C ALA A 11 1.98 -34.33 56.76
N LEU A 12 0.76 -33.79 56.71
CA LEU A 12 -0.02 -33.54 55.51
C LEU A 12 0.69 -32.47 54.68
N ALA A 13 1.40 -32.87 53.62
CA ALA A 13 1.99 -31.93 52.68
C ALA A 13 0.90 -31.44 51.72
N ILE A 14 0.46 -30.20 51.92
CA ILE A 14 -0.40 -29.46 51.00
C ILE A 14 0.40 -29.29 49.69
N GLY A 15 0.02 -30.04 48.65
CA GLY A 15 0.63 -29.95 47.33
C GLY A 15 0.34 -28.58 46.70
N LEU A 16 1.39 -27.78 46.53
CA LEU A 16 1.32 -26.52 45.78
C LEU A 16 1.46 -26.86 44.29
N SER A 17 0.33 -27.06 43.60
CA SER A 17 0.30 -27.26 42.15
C SER A 17 0.64 -25.95 41.44
N VAL A 18 1.89 -25.78 40.99
CA VAL A 18 2.27 -24.70 40.07
C VAL A 18 1.71 -25.08 38.69
N GLY A 19 0.51 -24.57 38.37
CA GLY A 19 -0.06 -24.69 37.04
C GLY A 19 0.77 -23.87 36.04
N ALA A 20 1.47 -24.55 35.14
CA ALA A 20 2.14 -23.92 34.01
C ALA A 20 1.08 -23.37 33.05
N VAL A 21 0.81 -22.06 33.14
CA VAL A 21 -0.04 -21.34 32.18
C VAL A 21 0.74 -21.20 30.88
N TRP A 22 0.44 -22.07 29.91
CA TRP A 22 0.89 -21.88 28.53
C TRP A 22 0.14 -20.69 27.94
N ALA A 23 0.75 -19.52 27.97
CA ALA A 23 0.25 -18.35 27.25
C ALA A 23 0.35 -18.63 25.74
N ALA A 24 -0.75 -19.02 25.12
CA ALA A 24 -0.86 -19.11 23.67
C ALA A 24 -0.70 -17.70 23.08
N VAL A 25 0.51 -17.40 22.60
CA VAL A 25 0.78 -16.22 21.77
C VAL A 25 -0.12 -16.34 20.53
N SER A 26 -1.20 -15.58 20.53
CA SER A 26 -2.06 -15.42 19.37
C SER A 26 -1.38 -14.43 18.45
N SER A 27 -0.69 -14.92 17.42
CA SER A 27 -0.18 -14.08 16.33
C SER A 27 -1.37 -13.48 15.59
N ARG A 28 -1.76 -12.25 15.97
CA ARG A 28 -2.72 -11.47 15.18
C ARG A 28 -2.06 -11.15 13.85
N PRO A 29 -2.69 -11.48 12.70
CA PRO A 29 -2.20 -10.97 11.42
C PRO A 29 -2.22 -9.44 11.50
N SER A 30 -1.06 -8.81 11.28
CA SER A 30 -1.05 -7.37 11.01
C SER A 30 -1.96 -7.13 9.80
N PRO A 31 -2.79 -6.07 9.80
CA PRO A 31 -3.52 -5.70 8.60
C PRO A 31 -2.49 -5.35 7.53
N GLY A 32 -2.22 -6.32 6.65
CA GLY A 32 -1.44 -6.09 5.44
C GLY A 32 -2.19 -5.09 4.56
N VAL A 33 -1.47 -4.28 3.81
CA VAL A 33 -2.05 -3.39 2.81
C VAL A 33 -2.91 -4.24 1.89
N ASP A 34 -4.22 -3.99 1.81
CA ASP A 34 -5.04 -4.67 0.81
C ASP A 34 -4.54 -4.20 -0.57
N PRO A 35 -3.92 -5.08 -1.37
CA PRO A 35 -3.44 -4.70 -2.70
C PRO A 35 -4.56 -4.17 -3.58
N ARG A 36 -5.81 -4.57 -3.31
CA ARG A 36 -6.99 -4.09 -4.02
C ARG A 36 -7.28 -2.61 -3.78
N ALA A 37 -6.74 -2.00 -2.73
CA ALA A 37 -6.96 -0.59 -2.43
C ALA A 37 -6.42 0.33 -3.54
N ALA A 38 -5.23 0.01 -4.10
CA ALA A 38 -4.61 0.80 -5.16
C ALA A 38 -5.05 0.38 -6.58
N LEU A 39 -5.50 -0.87 -6.76
CA LEU A 39 -5.92 -1.39 -8.06
C LEU A 39 -7.12 -0.65 -8.64
N GLY A 40 -7.22 -0.62 -9.97
CA GLY A 40 -8.39 -0.13 -10.70
C GLY A 40 -8.13 1.15 -11.49
N ARG A 41 -9.21 1.80 -11.94
CA ARG A 41 -9.14 3.01 -12.77
C ARG A 41 -9.29 4.28 -11.94
N TRP A 42 -8.42 5.23 -12.21
CA TRP A 42 -8.28 6.47 -11.46
C TRP A 42 -8.24 7.67 -12.38
N LEU A 43 -9.00 8.70 -12.06
CA LEU A 43 -8.90 10.03 -12.65
C LEU A 43 -7.86 10.84 -11.87
N THR A 44 -6.87 11.34 -12.57
CA THR A 44 -5.90 12.31 -12.03
C THR A 44 -6.57 13.56 -11.48
N GLU A 45 -5.95 14.24 -10.51
CA GLU A 45 -6.52 15.46 -9.90
C GLU A 45 -6.82 16.56 -10.93
N SER A 46 -5.91 16.74 -11.89
CA SER A 46 -6.11 17.69 -12.99
C SER A 46 -7.19 17.25 -13.99
N GLY A 47 -7.74 16.03 -13.86
CA GLY A 47 -8.72 15.46 -14.78
C GLY A 47 -8.23 15.36 -16.23
N ASN A 48 -6.91 15.24 -16.44
CA ASN A 48 -6.32 15.17 -17.77
C ASN A 48 -6.20 13.73 -18.27
N LEU A 49 -5.96 12.79 -17.36
CA LEU A 49 -5.72 11.38 -17.68
C LEU A 49 -6.53 10.46 -16.77
N GLU A 50 -6.93 9.33 -17.36
CA GLU A 50 -7.39 8.16 -16.63
C GLU A 50 -6.30 7.10 -16.63
N ILE A 51 -5.95 6.62 -15.45
CA ILE A 51 -4.87 5.69 -15.21
C ILE A 51 -5.46 4.39 -14.68
N GLU A 52 -5.17 3.27 -15.35
CA GLU A 52 -5.43 1.94 -14.81
C GLU A 52 -4.21 1.45 -14.06
N ILE A 53 -4.39 1.19 -12.76
CA ILE A 53 -3.39 0.56 -11.89
C ILE A 53 -3.68 -0.94 -11.83
N ALA A 54 -2.72 -1.73 -12.29
CA ALA A 54 -2.82 -3.18 -12.39
C ALA A 54 -1.49 -3.87 -12.01
N PRO A 55 -1.51 -5.17 -11.65
CA PRO A 55 -0.30 -5.94 -11.43
C PRO A 55 0.55 -6.01 -12.72
N CYS A 56 1.87 -5.88 -12.56
CA CYS A 56 2.86 -6.00 -13.63
C CYS A 56 4.02 -6.89 -13.17
N GLY A 57 3.71 -8.16 -12.88
CA GLY A 57 4.63 -9.09 -12.20
C GLY A 57 4.51 -8.96 -10.68
N PRO A 58 5.63 -8.80 -9.93
CA PRO A 58 5.59 -8.69 -8.46
C PRO A 58 5.21 -7.28 -7.95
N SER A 59 4.98 -6.33 -8.86
CA SER A 59 4.72 -4.93 -8.53
C SER A 59 3.41 -4.44 -9.17
N LEU A 60 2.95 -3.26 -8.76
CA LEU A 60 1.90 -2.53 -9.46
C LEU A 60 2.49 -1.55 -10.48
N CYS A 61 1.80 -1.40 -11.61
CA CYS A 61 2.10 -0.41 -12.64
C CYS A 61 0.81 0.34 -13.01
N GLY A 62 0.97 1.54 -13.57
CA GLY A 62 -0.13 2.39 -13.98
C GLY A 62 0.03 2.84 -15.41
N THR A 63 -1.02 2.62 -16.21
CA THR A 63 -1.04 2.90 -17.64
C THR A 63 -2.16 3.87 -17.97
N VAL A 64 -1.90 4.82 -18.85
CA VAL A 64 -2.94 5.74 -19.35
C VAL A 64 -3.91 4.98 -20.24
N VAL A 65 -5.19 4.96 -19.87
CA VAL A 65 -6.27 4.31 -20.62
C VAL A 65 -7.22 5.29 -21.28
N ALA A 66 -7.22 6.55 -20.85
CA ALA A 66 -7.94 7.62 -21.52
C ALA A 66 -7.26 8.98 -21.33
N VAL A 67 -7.39 9.84 -22.33
CA VAL A 67 -6.99 11.24 -22.30
C VAL A 67 -8.26 12.07 -22.29
N ARG A 68 -8.44 12.91 -21.26
CA ARG A 68 -9.66 13.69 -21.02
C ARG A 68 -9.47 15.16 -21.34
N SER A 69 -8.28 15.70 -21.10
CA SER A 69 -7.95 17.10 -21.40
C SER A 69 -6.43 17.28 -21.52
N ASN A 70 -5.99 18.39 -22.11
CA ASN A 70 -4.58 18.79 -22.15
C ASN A 70 -4.19 19.67 -20.96
N ARG A 71 -4.66 19.38 -19.74
CA ARG A 71 -4.32 20.16 -18.53
C ARG A 71 -3.03 19.66 -17.89
N SER A 72 -2.29 20.56 -17.24
CA SER A 72 -1.07 20.19 -16.51
C SER A 72 -1.39 19.47 -15.20
N MET A 73 -0.62 18.42 -14.93
CA MET A 73 -0.61 17.71 -13.66
C MET A 73 -0.02 18.57 -12.52
N GLY A 74 0.97 19.39 -12.82
CA GLY A 74 1.66 20.23 -11.82
C GLY A 74 1.02 21.60 -11.58
N ALA A 75 0.17 22.05 -12.51
CA ALA A 75 -0.57 23.31 -12.49
C ALA A 75 -1.92 23.14 -13.25
N PRO A 76 -2.97 22.59 -12.60
CA PRO A 76 -4.24 22.22 -13.25
C PRO A 76 -4.99 23.37 -13.95
N ASP A 77 -4.68 24.61 -13.60
CA ASP A 77 -5.17 25.83 -14.22
C ASP A 77 -4.54 26.13 -15.60
N LYS A 78 -3.50 25.39 -15.98
CA LYS A 78 -2.72 25.63 -17.20
C LYS A 78 -2.81 24.46 -18.17
N GLU A 79 -2.64 24.81 -19.44
CA GLU A 79 -2.44 23.82 -20.49
C GLU A 79 -1.07 23.13 -20.33
N MET A 80 -1.05 21.81 -20.53
CA MET A 80 0.16 20.99 -20.57
C MET A 80 0.90 21.21 -21.89
N LYS A 81 2.18 21.57 -21.79
CA LYS A 81 3.14 21.57 -22.91
C LYS A 81 4.18 20.49 -22.66
N PRO A 82 3.99 19.27 -23.19
CA PRO A 82 4.85 18.16 -22.87
C PRO A 82 6.16 18.20 -23.63
N VAL A 83 7.28 17.94 -22.93
CA VAL A 83 8.56 17.64 -23.57
C VAL A 83 8.50 16.32 -24.35
N ASP A 84 7.78 15.32 -23.81
CA ASP A 84 7.54 14.06 -24.50
C ASP A 84 6.27 14.12 -25.34
N THR A 85 6.45 14.29 -26.65
CA THR A 85 5.38 14.51 -27.63
C THR A 85 4.66 13.24 -28.05
N ARG A 86 5.09 12.06 -27.59
CA ARG A 86 4.40 10.79 -27.87
C ARG A 86 2.99 10.83 -27.31
N SER A 87 2.08 10.09 -27.96
CA SER A 87 0.73 9.91 -27.47
C SER A 87 0.76 9.38 -26.04
N PRO A 88 0.06 10.01 -25.08
CA PRO A 88 -0.01 9.49 -23.73
C PRO A 88 -0.88 8.23 -23.65
N MET A 89 -1.74 7.93 -24.64
CA MET A 89 -2.55 6.71 -24.64
C MET A 89 -1.65 5.46 -24.62
N GLY A 90 -1.89 4.55 -23.68
CA GLY A 90 -1.07 3.34 -23.48
C GLY A 90 0.29 3.59 -22.81
N MET A 91 0.62 4.84 -22.47
CA MET A 91 1.87 5.17 -21.79
C MET A 91 1.81 4.65 -20.35
N LYS A 92 2.81 3.83 -19.97
CA LYS A 92 3.04 3.49 -18.58
C LYS A 92 3.68 4.69 -17.89
N ILE A 93 3.00 5.22 -16.87
CA ILE A 93 3.47 6.37 -16.09
C ILE A 93 3.78 6.02 -14.64
N LEU A 94 3.24 4.92 -14.10
CA LEU A 94 3.57 4.42 -12.76
C LEU A 94 4.34 3.10 -12.91
N HIS A 95 5.46 2.98 -12.20
CA HIS A 95 6.43 1.90 -12.37
C HIS A 95 6.84 1.30 -11.03
N GLY A 96 6.79 -0.04 -10.94
CA GLY A 96 7.49 -0.80 -9.91
C GLY A 96 6.98 -0.57 -8.49
N PHE A 97 5.68 -0.35 -8.31
CA PHE A 97 5.12 -0.08 -6.99
C PHE A 97 5.10 -1.34 -6.12
N VAL A 98 5.72 -1.26 -4.95
CA VAL A 98 5.78 -2.33 -3.94
C VAL A 98 5.12 -1.87 -2.63
N PRO A 99 4.47 -2.77 -1.87
CA PRO A 99 3.81 -2.38 -0.64
C PRO A 99 4.83 -2.01 0.44
N THR A 100 4.54 -0.96 1.20
CA THR A 100 5.29 -0.57 2.40
C THR A 100 4.61 -1.12 3.66
N ALA A 101 5.32 -1.08 4.80
CA ALA A 101 4.76 -1.50 6.08
C ALA A 101 3.58 -0.62 6.55
N ASP A 102 3.51 0.62 6.07
CA ASP A 102 2.60 1.66 6.58
C ASP A 102 1.29 1.78 5.76
N GLY A 103 0.95 0.79 4.93
CA GLY A 103 -0.28 0.88 4.12
C GLY A 103 -0.10 1.57 2.77
N ALA A 104 1.11 1.98 2.40
CA ALA A 104 1.39 2.70 1.16
C ALA A 104 2.07 1.81 0.11
N TRP A 105 2.30 2.38 -1.08
CA TRP A 105 3.04 1.76 -2.16
C TRP A 105 4.18 2.68 -2.60
N ASP A 106 5.40 2.19 -2.60
CA ASP A 106 6.59 2.92 -3.04
C ASP A 106 6.99 2.49 -4.44
N GLY A 107 7.26 3.46 -5.31
CA GLY A 107 7.60 3.21 -6.70
C GLY A 107 8.03 4.49 -7.41
N ARG A 108 7.76 4.58 -8.71
CA ARG A 108 8.19 5.71 -9.54
C ARG A 108 7.11 6.21 -10.48
N ILE A 109 7.05 7.52 -10.67
CA ILE A 109 6.13 8.19 -11.60
C ILE A 109 6.90 8.93 -12.70
N TYR A 110 6.56 8.67 -13.96
CA TYR A 110 7.05 9.40 -15.11
C TYR A 110 6.17 10.64 -15.37
N ASN A 111 6.78 11.81 -15.47
CA ASN A 111 6.12 13.05 -15.84
C ASN A 111 6.50 13.44 -17.27
N ARG A 112 5.58 13.25 -18.21
CA ARG A 112 5.77 13.63 -19.62
C ARG A 112 5.88 15.12 -19.87
N GLU A 113 5.43 15.96 -18.92
CA GLU A 113 5.56 17.42 -19.04
C GLU A 113 7.00 17.86 -19.15
N ASN A 114 7.88 17.20 -18.40
CA ASN A 114 9.31 17.53 -18.34
C ASN A 114 10.22 16.36 -18.70
N GLY A 115 9.67 15.20 -19.07
CA GLY A 115 10.42 14.01 -19.47
C GLY A 115 11.20 13.34 -18.33
N ARG A 116 10.82 13.57 -17.07
CA ARG A 116 11.56 13.06 -15.90
C ARG A 116 10.75 12.04 -15.11
N THR A 117 11.46 11.10 -14.51
CA THR A 117 10.91 10.14 -13.55
C THR A 117 11.24 10.57 -12.12
N TYR A 118 10.26 10.44 -11.24
CA TYR A 118 10.32 10.82 -9.83
C TYR A 118 10.03 9.62 -8.95
N ASP A 119 10.60 9.60 -7.75
CA ASP A 119 10.18 8.65 -6.73
C ASP A 119 8.76 9.03 -6.29
N CYS A 120 7.95 8.02 -5.97
CA CYS A 120 6.53 8.22 -5.77
C CYS A 120 5.96 7.30 -4.70
N LEU A 121 5.18 7.89 -3.80
CA LEU A 121 4.41 7.18 -2.80
C LEU A 121 2.92 7.27 -3.15
N ILE A 122 2.24 6.12 -3.23
CA ILE A 122 0.79 6.03 -3.36
C ILE A 122 0.21 5.59 -2.01
N THR A 123 -0.72 6.39 -1.48
CA THR A 123 -1.37 6.12 -0.19
C THR A 123 -2.88 6.08 -0.38
N PRO A 124 -3.54 4.94 -0.12
CA PRO A 124 -5.00 4.88 -0.07
C PRO A 124 -5.54 5.78 1.05
N MET A 125 -6.36 6.77 0.70
CA MET A 125 -6.99 7.69 1.67
C MET A 125 -8.42 7.27 2.00
N ALA A 126 -9.14 6.78 0.99
CA ALA A 126 -10.52 6.28 1.08
C ALA A 126 -10.74 5.27 -0.06
N PRO A 127 -11.85 4.52 -0.08
CA PRO A 127 -12.14 3.57 -1.16
C PRO A 127 -12.06 4.19 -2.55
N ASP A 128 -12.41 5.46 -2.70
CA ASP A 128 -12.48 6.22 -3.95
C ASP A 128 -11.38 7.29 -4.09
N ARG A 129 -10.40 7.36 -3.17
CA ARG A 129 -9.38 8.42 -3.12
C ARG A 129 -7.98 7.86 -2.90
N LEU A 130 -7.06 8.16 -3.81
CA LEU A 130 -5.61 7.91 -3.64
C LEU A 130 -4.85 9.22 -3.51
N SER A 131 -3.94 9.29 -2.54
CA SER A 131 -2.86 10.27 -2.57
C SER A 131 -1.74 9.73 -3.44
N VAL A 132 -1.29 10.51 -4.42
CA VAL A 132 -0.15 10.21 -5.28
C VAL A 132 0.88 11.31 -5.08
N ARG A 133 1.96 11.02 -4.36
CA ARG A 133 3.02 12.00 -4.04
C ARG A 133 4.27 11.70 -4.86
N GLY A 134 4.61 12.58 -5.79
CA GLY A 134 5.88 12.53 -6.52
C GLY A 134 6.91 13.46 -5.88
N TYR A 135 8.14 13.00 -5.69
CA TYR A 135 9.21 13.77 -5.05
C TYR A 135 10.58 13.48 -5.64
N LYS A 136 11.55 14.34 -5.30
CA LYS A 136 12.96 14.14 -5.62
C LYS A 136 13.76 14.17 -4.31
N PHE A 137 14.59 13.14 -4.08
CA PHE A 137 15.42 12.94 -2.88
C PHE A 137 14.62 12.65 -1.59
N LEU A 138 13.76 13.56 -1.14
CA LEU A 138 12.99 13.42 0.12
C LEU A 138 11.48 13.59 -0.14
N PRO A 139 10.60 12.77 0.46
CA PRO A 139 9.14 12.89 0.31
C PRO A 139 8.57 14.28 0.63
N LEU A 140 9.21 15.00 1.56
CA LEU A 140 8.85 16.36 1.99
C LEU A 140 9.03 17.40 0.87
N LEU A 141 9.94 17.17 -0.08
CA LEU A 141 10.23 18.09 -1.19
C LEU A 141 9.45 17.75 -2.47
N GLY A 142 8.30 17.09 -2.31
CA GLY A 142 7.44 16.64 -3.39
C GLY A 142 6.16 17.45 -3.59
N LYS A 143 5.39 17.05 -4.59
CA LYS A 143 4.00 17.47 -4.79
C LYS A 143 3.10 16.26 -4.61
N SER A 144 1.97 16.46 -3.93
CA SER A 144 0.90 15.46 -3.83
C SER A 144 -0.23 15.80 -4.77
N GLN A 145 -0.85 14.75 -5.30
CA GLN A 145 -2.12 14.82 -5.97
C GLN A 145 -3.14 13.92 -5.30
N VAL A 146 -4.42 14.26 -5.41
CA VAL A 146 -5.52 13.38 -5.02
C VAL A 146 -6.23 12.86 -6.25
N TRP A 147 -6.10 11.56 -6.51
CA TRP A 147 -6.77 10.89 -7.62
C TRP A 147 -8.09 10.30 -7.16
N THR A 148 -9.09 10.35 -8.03
CA THR A 148 -10.45 9.89 -7.75
C THR A 148 -10.74 8.61 -8.51
N ARG A 149 -11.32 7.61 -7.86
CA ARG A 149 -11.67 6.35 -8.51
C ARG A 149 -12.78 6.57 -9.52
N LEU A 150 -12.63 5.99 -10.71
CA LEU A 150 -13.71 5.86 -11.68
C LEU A 150 -14.46 4.57 -11.38
N ALA A 151 -15.77 4.65 -11.18
CA ALA A 151 -16.57 3.50 -10.79
C ALA A 151 -16.43 2.33 -11.78
N ALA A 152 -16.25 1.13 -11.22
CA ALA A 152 -16.18 -0.18 -11.85
C ALA A 152 -14.93 -0.50 -12.69
N VAL A 153 -13.90 -1.03 -12.02
CA VAL A 153 -13.26 -2.24 -12.53
C VAL A 153 -13.92 -3.40 -11.78
N PRO A 154 -14.78 -4.23 -12.41
CA PRO A 154 -15.15 -5.51 -11.81
C PRO A 154 -13.85 -6.31 -11.58
N PRO A 155 -13.72 -7.03 -10.46
CA PRO A 155 -12.51 -7.81 -10.18
C PRO A 155 -12.21 -8.73 -11.37
N PRO A 156 -10.92 -8.94 -11.73
CA PRO A 156 -10.57 -9.85 -12.81
C PRO A 156 -11.22 -11.20 -12.52
N THR A 157 -12.14 -11.59 -13.40
CA THR A 157 -12.89 -12.85 -13.31
C THR A 157 -11.94 -13.94 -13.76
N GLY A 158 -11.10 -14.42 -12.84
CA GLY A 158 -10.03 -15.35 -13.17
C GLY A 158 -9.03 -15.51 -12.04
N ALA A 159 -9.49 -15.97 -10.89
CA ALA A 159 -8.63 -16.72 -9.98
C ALA A 159 -9.22 -18.15 -9.92
N PRO A 160 -8.45 -19.19 -10.28
CA PRO A 160 -8.85 -20.57 -10.00
C PRO A 160 -8.91 -20.83 -8.49
#